data_AF-A0AAD5HQR8-F1
#
_entry.id   AF-A0AAD5HQR8-F1
#
_cell.length_a   1.000
_cell.length_b   1.000
_cell.length_c   1.000
_cell.angle_alpha   90.00
_cell.angle_beta   90.00
_cell.angle_gamma   90.00
#
_symmetry.space_group_name_H-M   'P 1'
#
loop_
_entity.id
_entity.type
_entity.pdbx_description
1 polymer ?
#
loop_
_entity_poly.entity_id
_entity_poly.type
_entity_poly.pdbx_seq_one_letter_code
_entity_poly.pdbx_strand_id
1 'polypeptide(L)'
;MEAVTGARLLGEVEEASLEEILHGLRSALALDTRLPGTRPRTQPQSHVQKLTHIQPLDEIAARHFQAAKAAGISISGRHLPLVYKLISTLIGPPHFYAVLVIDLEGRFDATRLTGPSSHARHVYVQRPARGTQEQLRALVAEAEGVLLYGDTAQASAGREWWGTVVVGGHGAGDVTASWKGWLRVDRENVRGFSLGISAEEALEQRSRRQGVVEAAGWAATSQWGGFTFKEEGGDVSSSQGAETAEGGGE
;
A
#
# COMPACT_ATOMS: atom_id res chain seq x y z
N MET A 1 -4.36 28.47 -23.96
CA MET A 1 -3.86 28.51 -22.56
C MET A 1 -3.16 27.17 -22.24
N GLU A 2 -2.12 26.82 -23.01
CA GLU A 2 -1.45 25.51 -22.93
C GLU A 2 -0.10 25.54 -22.19
N ALA A 3 0.28 26.68 -21.60
CA ALA A 3 1.63 26.88 -21.07
C ALA A 3 1.78 26.60 -19.55
N VAL A 4 0.72 26.17 -18.85
CA VAL A 4 0.78 25.96 -17.38
C VAL A 4 0.99 24.49 -17.00
N THR A 5 0.81 23.56 -17.94
CA THR A 5 0.89 22.11 -17.68
C THR A 5 2.33 21.59 -17.55
N GLY A 6 3.34 22.40 -17.88
CA GLY A 6 4.75 21.99 -17.89
C GLY A 6 5.60 22.39 -16.68
N ALA A 7 5.06 23.10 -15.68
CA ALA A 7 5.88 23.76 -14.66
C ALA A 7 6.06 22.99 -13.32
N ARG A 8 5.72 21.69 -13.26
CA ARG A 8 5.95 20.85 -12.07
C ARG A 8 6.67 19.53 -12.34
N LEU A 9 7.39 19.45 -13.45
CA LEU A 9 8.18 18.27 -13.84
C LEU A 9 9.65 18.27 -13.35
N LEU A 10 10.07 19.23 -12.52
CA LEU A 10 11.48 19.36 -12.09
C LEU A 10 11.60 19.64 -10.58
N GLY A 11 10.89 18.87 -9.76
CA GLY A 11 11.03 18.92 -8.30
C GLY A 11 12.08 17.95 -7.75
N GLU A 12 12.26 16.80 -8.39
CA GLU A 12 13.19 15.74 -7.97
C GLU A 12 13.62 14.94 -9.20
N VAL A 13 14.45 15.55 -10.06
CA VAL A 13 15.26 14.75 -10.98
C VAL A 13 16.55 14.47 -10.22
N GLU A 14 16.64 13.28 -9.61
CA GLU A 14 17.98 12.70 -9.39
C GLU A 14 18.65 12.70 -10.76
N GLU A 15 19.78 13.40 -10.87
CA GLU A 15 20.59 13.45 -12.09
C GLU A 15 21.08 12.04 -12.42
N ALA A 16 20.25 11.26 -13.11
CA ALA A 16 20.73 10.07 -13.80
C ALA A 16 21.90 10.52 -14.67
N SER A 17 23.05 9.86 -14.50
CA SER A 17 24.25 10.27 -15.22
C SER A 17 23.95 10.24 -16.71
N LEU A 18 24.46 11.23 -17.46
CA LEU A 18 24.29 11.30 -18.91
C LEU A 18 24.69 9.97 -19.59
N GLU A 19 25.62 9.24 -18.98
CA GLU A 19 26.09 7.94 -19.45
C GLU A 19 25.04 6.84 -19.26
N GLU A 20 24.26 6.84 -18.17
CA GLU A 20 23.14 5.91 -17.98
C GLU A 20 22.01 6.17 -18.98
N ILE A 21 21.68 7.44 -19.21
CA ILE A 21 20.67 7.83 -20.19
C ILE A 21 21.12 7.45 -21.60
N LEU A 22 22.37 7.75 -21.97
CA LEU A 22 22.94 7.39 -23.27
C LEU A 22 23.09 5.87 -23.42
N HIS A 23 23.39 5.14 -22.35
CA HIS A 23 23.45 3.68 -22.37
C HIS A 23 22.08 3.05 -22.61
N GLY A 24 21.04 3.58 -21.96
CA GLY A 24 19.65 3.18 -22.20
C GLY A 24 19.21 3.44 -23.65
N LEU A 25 19.51 4.64 -24.18
CA LEU A 25 19.13 5.02 -25.53
C LEU A 25 19.87 4.21 -26.61
N ARG A 26 21.19 3.99 -26.44
CA ARG A 26 21.96 3.13 -27.35
C ARG A 26 21.49 1.68 -27.31
N SER A 27 21.10 1.19 -26.14
CA SER A 27 20.54 -0.17 -26.00
C SER A 27 19.18 -0.31 -26.66
N ALA A 28 18.33 0.73 -26.62
CA ALA A 28 17.04 0.76 -27.30
C ALA A 28 17.20 0.83 -28.83
N LEU A 29 18.07 1.70 -29.34
CA LEU A 29 18.32 1.84 -30.78
C LEU A 29 19.06 0.64 -31.39
N ALA A 30 19.87 -0.07 -30.60
CA ALA A 30 20.50 -1.32 -31.04
C ALA A 30 19.52 -2.49 -31.20
N LEU A 31 18.27 -2.36 -30.71
CA LEU A 31 17.22 -3.37 -30.84
C LEU A 31 16.51 -3.31 -32.21
N ASP A 32 16.56 -2.17 -32.90
CA ASP A 32 15.86 -1.97 -34.17
C ASP A 32 16.51 -2.66 -35.39
N THR A 33 17.69 -3.26 -35.23
CA THR A 33 18.42 -3.89 -36.37
C THR A 33 18.41 -5.41 -36.39
N ARG A 34 17.58 -6.11 -35.61
CA ARG A 34 17.55 -7.58 -35.61
C ARG A 34 16.15 -8.17 -35.87
N LEU A 35 16.13 -9.03 -36.90
CA LEU A 35 15.05 -9.84 -37.46
C LEU A 35 14.01 -10.39 -36.43
N PRO A 36 12.76 -10.61 -36.88
CA PRO A 36 11.65 -10.98 -36.00
C PRO A 36 11.84 -12.40 -35.45
N GLY A 37 11.96 -12.54 -34.12
CA GLY A 37 12.08 -13.86 -33.50
C GLY A 37 12.65 -13.93 -32.08
N THR A 38 12.96 -12.81 -31.42
CA THR A 38 13.56 -12.84 -30.08
C THR A 38 12.81 -11.94 -29.10
N ARG A 39 12.40 -12.56 -27.99
CA ARG A 39 11.57 -12.04 -26.90
C ARG A 39 12.06 -10.65 -26.43
N PRO A 40 11.16 -9.69 -26.15
CA PRO A 40 11.58 -8.44 -25.55
C PRO A 40 12.10 -8.72 -24.14
N ARG A 41 13.39 -8.46 -23.97
CA ARG A 41 14.07 -8.42 -22.68
C ARG A 41 13.48 -7.23 -21.94
N THR A 42 12.68 -7.52 -20.91
CA THR A 42 12.10 -6.55 -19.98
C THR A 42 13.14 -5.52 -19.58
N GLN A 43 12.84 -4.28 -19.90
CA GLN A 43 13.54 -3.09 -19.43
C GLN A 43 13.68 -3.19 -17.90
N PRO A 44 14.88 -3.06 -17.32
CA PRO A 44 15.00 -2.89 -15.90
C PRO A 44 14.42 -1.51 -15.59
N GLN A 45 13.21 -1.47 -15.03
CA GLN A 45 12.72 -0.27 -14.38
C GLN A 45 13.75 0.07 -13.30
N SER A 46 14.25 1.30 -13.28
CA SER A 46 15.08 1.80 -12.18
C SER A 46 14.29 1.59 -10.90
N HIS A 47 14.62 0.55 -10.14
CA HIS A 47 13.89 0.12 -8.96
C HIS A 47 14.25 1.04 -7.78
N VAL A 48 13.89 2.32 -7.89
CA VAL A 48 13.88 3.23 -6.75
C VAL A 48 12.78 2.73 -5.82
N GLN A 49 13.15 2.45 -4.58
CA GLN A 49 12.20 2.04 -3.57
C GLN A 49 11.30 3.23 -3.23
N LYS A 50 10.00 3.11 -3.50
CA LYS A 50 9.03 4.15 -3.16
C LYS A 50 8.76 4.17 -1.66
N LEU A 51 8.68 5.37 -1.10
CA LEU A 51 8.31 5.57 0.31
C LEU A 51 6.82 5.35 0.49
N THR A 52 6.47 4.51 1.46
CA THR A 52 5.09 4.24 1.89
C THR A 52 4.58 5.27 2.90
N HIS A 53 5.50 6.06 3.48
CA HIS A 53 5.25 6.98 4.59
C HIS A 53 4.74 6.29 5.85
N ILE A 54 4.94 4.97 5.94
CA ILE A 54 4.78 4.18 7.15
C ILE A 54 6.19 3.82 7.58
N GLN A 55 6.78 4.62 8.47
CA GLN A 55 8.20 4.51 8.82
C GLN A 55 8.68 3.07 9.11
N PRO A 56 8.00 2.25 9.94
CA PRO A 56 8.44 0.87 10.17
C PRO A 56 8.42 0.00 8.91
N LEU A 57 7.47 0.24 7.98
CA LEU A 57 7.38 -0.47 6.71
C LEU A 57 8.52 -0.05 5.77
N ASP A 58 8.82 1.24 5.70
CA ASP A 58 9.92 1.78 4.88
C ASP A 58 11.28 1.24 5.35
N GLU A 59 11.53 1.19 6.65
CA GLU A 59 12.74 0.61 7.23
C GLU A 59 12.89 -0.89 6.95
N ILE A 60 11.80 -1.65 7.00
CA ILE A 60 11.81 -3.09 6.67
C ILE A 60 12.04 -3.28 5.17
N ALA A 61 11.36 -2.50 4.34
CA ALA A 61 11.51 -2.57 2.90
C ALA A 61 12.92 -2.15 2.44
N ALA A 62 13.56 -1.19 3.12
CA ALA A 62 14.95 -0.81 2.86
C ALA A 62 15.92 -1.96 3.19
N ARG A 63 15.73 -2.63 4.33
CA ARG A 63 16.50 -3.82 4.70
C ARG A 63 16.31 -4.97 3.71
N HIS A 64 15.08 -5.19 3.24
CA HIS A 64 14.79 -6.15 2.18
C HIS A 64 15.50 -5.78 0.88
N PHE A 65 15.41 -4.53 0.44
CA PHE A 65 16.07 -4.06 -0.79
C PHE A 65 17.59 -4.23 -0.73
N GLN A 66 18.21 -3.91 0.41
CA GLN A 66 19.65 -4.10 0.62
C GLN A 66 20.06 -5.56 0.42
N ALA A 67 19.27 -6.51 0.94
CA ALA A 67 19.55 -7.94 0.91
C ALA A 67 19.17 -8.63 -0.41
N ALA A 68 18.00 -8.33 -0.98
CA ALA A 68 17.42 -9.03 -2.11
C ALA A 68 17.51 -8.28 -3.46
N LYS A 69 17.87 -6.98 -3.42
CA LYS A 69 17.90 -6.08 -4.60
C LYS A 69 16.56 -6.00 -5.35
N ALA A 70 15.46 -6.18 -4.62
CA ALA A 70 14.10 -6.09 -5.14
C ALA A 70 13.33 -4.98 -4.40
N ALA A 71 12.83 -3.98 -5.12
CA ALA A 71 12.22 -2.78 -4.50
C ALA A 71 10.74 -2.94 -4.11
N GLY A 72 10.04 -3.91 -4.69
CA GLY A 72 8.61 -4.10 -4.45
C GLY A 72 8.29 -4.70 -3.06
N ILE A 73 7.22 -4.20 -2.45
CA ILE A 73 6.70 -4.76 -1.20
C ILE A 73 5.77 -5.93 -1.54
N SER A 74 6.05 -7.11 -1.01
CA SER A 74 5.20 -8.28 -1.21
C SER A 74 4.63 -8.76 0.11
N ILE A 75 3.31 -8.65 0.27
CA ILE A 75 2.56 -8.90 1.49
C ILE A 75 1.84 -10.25 1.38
N SER A 76 1.91 -11.07 2.43
CA SER A 76 1.19 -12.34 2.56
C SER A 76 0.33 -12.40 3.82
N GLY A 77 -0.45 -13.48 3.96
CA GLY A 77 -1.39 -13.63 5.07
C GLY A 77 -2.64 -12.75 4.90
N ARG A 78 -3.11 -12.17 6.01
CA ARG A 78 -4.27 -11.26 6.06
C ARG A 78 -3.84 -9.85 5.64
N HIS A 79 -3.55 -9.68 4.36
CA HIS A 79 -2.91 -8.48 3.80
C HIS A 79 -3.82 -7.23 3.75
N LEU A 80 -5.14 -7.39 3.61
CA LEU A 80 -6.07 -6.28 3.38
C LEU A 80 -5.97 -5.15 4.44
N PRO A 81 -5.92 -5.43 5.76
CA PRO A 81 -5.70 -4.39 6.77
C PRO A 81 -4.48 -3.50 6.51
N LEU A 82 -3.35 -4.09 6.12
CA LEU A 82 -2.15 -3.31 5.80
C LEU A 82 -2.31 -2.55 4.49
N VAL A 83 -2.97 -3.14 3.49
CA VAL A 83 -3.28 -2.48 2.22
C VAL A 83 -4.18 -1.25 2.45
N TYR A 84 -5.22 -1.35 3.30
CA TYR A 84 -6.07 -0.22 3.64
C TYR A 84 -5.29 0.86 4.38
N LYS A 85 -4.51 0.49 5.40
CA LYS A 85 -3.66 1.44 6.13
C LYS A 85 -2.71 2.18 5.18
N LEU A 86 -2.02 1.45 4.31
CA LEU A 86 -1.12 2.01 3.30
C LEU A 86 -1.83 3.01 2.40
N ILE A 87 -2.93 2.60 1.76
CA ILE A 87 -3.64 3.45 0.81
C ILE A 87 -4.18 4.69 1.51
N SER A 88 -4.75 4.55 2.70
CA SER A 88 -5.23 5.69 3.51
C SER A 88 -4.12 6.68 3.85
N THR A 89 -2.93 6.19 4.25
CA THR A 89 -1.76 7.04 4.49
C THR A 89 -1.36 7.79 3.22
N LEU A 90 -1.32 7.11 2.06
CA LEU A 90 -0.90 7.73 0.81
C LEU A 90 -1.87 8.80 0.31
N ILE A 91 -3.17 8.55 0.34
CA ILE A 91 -4.17 9.48 -0.22
C ILE A 91 -4.53 10.63 0.72
N GLY A 92 -4.29 10.46 2.02
CA GLY A 92 -4.58 11.43 3.08
C GLY A 92 -3.50 12.50 3.24
N PRO A 93 -3.76 13.52 4.07
CA PRO A 93 -2.73 14.49 4.47
C PRO A 93 -1.58 13.80 5.23
N PRO A 94 -0.33 14.27 5.08
CA PRO A 94 0.11 15.39 4.24
C PRO A 94 0.43 15.01 2.78
N HIS A 95 0.24 13.75 2.39
CA HIS A 95 0.85 13.17 1.19
C HIS A 95 0.03 13.39 -0.09
N PHE A 96 -1.29 13.22 -0.02
CA PHE A 96 -2.22 13.50 -1.12
C PHE A 96 -1.88 12.81 -2.46
N TYR A 97 -1.43 11.55 -2.44
CA TYR A 97 -1.19 10.78 -3.66
C TYR A 97 -2.49 10.32 -4.35
N ALA A 98 -2.33 9.88 -5.60
CA ALA A 98 -3.26 8.98 -6.30
C ALA A 98 -2.67 7.57 -6.41
N VAL A 99 -3.54 6.55 -6.35
CA VAL A 99 -3.13 5.12 -6.27
C VAL A 99 -4.01 4.26 -7.18
N LEU A 100 -3.41 3.29 -7.89
CA LEU A 100 -4.13 2.22 -8.61
C LEU A 100 -4.19 0.98 -7.73
N VAL A 101 -5.38 0.38 -7.66
CA VAL A 101 -5.59 -0.94 -7.10
C VAL A 101 -6.07 -1.89 -8.20
N ILE A 102 -5.30 -2.93 -8.49
CA ILE A 102 -5.73 -4.04 -9.35
C ILE A 102 -6.17 -5.18 -8.43
N ASP A 103 -7.47 -5.39 -8.33
CA ASP A 103 -8.09 -6.36 -7.43
C ASP A 103 -8.56 -7.61 -8.20
N LEU A 104 -7.69 -8.63 -8.25
CA LEU A 104 -7.93 -9.92 -8.92
C LEU A 104 -8.79 -10.88 -8.09
N GLU A 105 -9.02 -10.55 -6.82
CA GLU A 105 -9.80 -11.37 -5.90
C GLU A 105 -11.21 -10.83 -5.67
N GLY A 106 -11.48 -9.59 -6.08
CA GLY A 106 -12.74 -8.90 -5.82
C GLY A 106 -12.96 -8.61 -4.32
N ARG A 107 -11.89 -8.58 -3.53
CA ARG A 107 -11.94 -8.45 -2.07
C ARG A 107 -11.60 -7.05 -1.57
N PHE A 108 -11.00 -6.22 -2.41
CA PHE A 108 -10.72 -4.84 -2.04
C PHE A 108 -12.02 -4.05 -1.95
N ASP A 109 -12.14 -3.25 -0.90
CA ASP A 109 -13.35 -2.49 -0.58
C ASP A 109 -12.94 -1.07 -0.15
N ALA A 110 -13.18 -0.10 -1.03
CA ALA A 110 -12.79 1.29 -0.81
C ALA A 110 -13.49 1.93 0.40
N THR A 111 -14.61 1.37 0.87
CA THR A 111 -15.33 1.89 2.05
C THR A 111 -14.56 1.68 3.35
N ARG A 112 -13.57 0.78 3.34
CA ARG A 112 -12.68 0.51 4.49
C ARG A 112 -11.49 1.44 4.57
N LEU A 113 -11.32 2.35 3.60
CA LEU A 113 -10.31 3.39 3.68
C LEU A 113 -10.71 4.41 4.75
N THR A 114 -9.76 4.75 5.61
CA THR A 114 -9.91 5.76 6.65
C THR A 114 -9.71 7.16 6.07
N GLY A 115 -10.34 8.16 6.69
CA GLY A 115 -10.28 9.56 6.30
C GLY A 115 -11.51 10.04 5.50
N PRO A 116 -11.53 11.33 5.12
CA PRO A 116 -12.61 11.90 4.32
C PRO A 116 -12.84 11.13 3.00
N SER A 117 -14.11 10.90 2.64
CA SER A 117 -14.49 10.28 1.36
C SER A 117 -13.98 11.04 0.14
N SER A 118 -13.70 12.34 0.30
CA SER A 118 -13.06 13.19 -0.70
C SER A 118 -11.64 12.75 -1.06
N HIS A 119 -10.97 11.93 -0.25
CA HIS A 119 -9.68 11.33 -0.60
C HIS A 119 -9.83 10.02 -1.37
N ALA A 120 -10.89 9.25 -1.11
CA ALA A 120 -11.14 7.97 -1.79
C ALA A 120 -11.33 8.10 -3.30
N ARG A 121 -11.74 9.27 -3.82
CA ARG A 121 -11.84 9.54 -5.28
C ARG A 121 -10.50 9.49 -6.02
N HIS A 122 -9.39 9.45 -5.30
CA HIS A 122 -8.04 9.35 -5.85
C HIS A 122 -7.49 7.91 -5.80
N VAL A 123 -8.35 6.95 -5.44
CA VAL A 123 -8.08 5.52 -5.52
C VAL A 123 -8.83 4.94 -6.71
N TYR A 124 -8.09 4.50 -7.71
CA TYR A 124 -8.63 3.89 -8.92
C TYR A 124 -8.62 2.39 -8.74
N VAL A 125 -9.77 1.74 -8.89
CA VAL A 125 -9.89 0.29 -8.68
C VAL A 125 -10.25 -0.39 -10.00
N GLN A 126 -9.41 -1.32 -10.43
CA GLN A 126 -9.66 -2.19 -11.58
C GLN A 126 -9.82 -3.63 -11.09
N ARG A 127 -10.86 -4.32 -11.59
CA ARG A 127 -11.14 -5.72 -11.26
C ARG A 127 -11.20 -6.57 -12.53
N PRO A 128 -10.04 -6.81 -13.18
CA PRO A 128 -9.99 -7.65 -14.37
C PRO A 128 -10.25 -9.12 -13.98
N ALA A 129 -10.64 -9.93 -14.97
CA ALA A 129 -10.61 -11.38 -14.80
C ALA A 129 -9.16 -11.85 -14.54
N ARG A 130 -9.01 -12.97 -13.82
CA ARG A 130 -7.68 -13.55 -13.55
C ARG A 130 -6.97 -13.84 -14.87
N GLY A 131 -5.75 -13.32 -14.99
CA GLY A 131 -4.92 -13.47 -16.18
C GLY A 131 -3.53 -14.01 -15.86
N THR A 132 -2.71 -14.16 -16.90
CA THR A 132 -1.28 -14.48 -16.75
C THR A 132 -0.51 -13.28 -16.19
N GLN A 133 0.72 -13.51 -15.75
CA GLN A 133 1.58 -12.43 -15.25
C GLN A 133 1.91 -11.40 -16.35
N GLU A 134 2.03 -11.83 -17.60
CA GLU A 134 2.22 -10.95 -18.76
C GLU A 134 1.01 -10.03 -18.96
N GLN A 135 -0.20 -10.57 -18.84
CA GLN A 135 -1.44 -9.79 -18.94
C GLN A 135 -1.54 -8.78 -17.80
N LEU A 136 -1.15 -9.17 -16.58
CA LEU A 136 -1.12 -8.26 -15.45
C LEU A 136 -0.10 -7.12 -15.67
N ARG A 137 1.09 -7.42 -16.19
CA ARG A 137 2.10 -6.39 -16.52
C ARG A 137 1.61 -5.43 -17.60
N ALA A 138 0.95 -5.95 -18.64
CA ALA A 138 0.33 -5.14 -19.68
C ALA A 138 -0.77 -4.23 -19.10
N LEU A 139 -1.59 -4.74 -18.19
CA LEU A 139 -2.63 -3.98 -17.52
C LEU A 139 -2.06 -2.85 -16.66
N VAL A 140 -1.00 -3.11 -15.90
CA VAL A 140 -0.31 -2.06 -15.12
C VAL A 140 0.19 -0.96 -16.05
N ALA A 141 0.87 -1.31 -17.14
CA ALA A 141 1.39 -0.34 -18.10
C ALA A 141 0.27 0.47 -18.80
N GLU A 142 -0.84 -0.18 -19.17
CA GLU A 142 -2.00 0.51 -19.76
C GLU A 142 -2.66 1.45 -18.75
N ALA A 143 -2.85 0.99 -17.52
CA ALA A 143 -3.48 1.78 -16.46
C ALA A 143 -2.64 3.01 -16.09
N GLU A 144 -1.30 2.90 -16.08
CA GLU A 144 -0.41 4.06 -15.92
C GLU A 144 -0.67 5.12 -17.01
N GLY A 145 -0.79 4.71 -18.28
CA GLY A 145 -1.11 5.63 -19.37
C GLY A 145 -2.47 6.31 -19.22
N VAL A 146 -3.51 5.54 -18.87
CA VAL A 146 -4.87 6.07 -18.64
C VAL A 146 -4.91 7.01 -17.44
N LEU A 147 -4.13 6.74 -16.40
CA LEU A 147 -4.16 7.54 -15.17
C LEU A 147 -3.32 8.81 -15.25
N LEU A 148 -2.32 8.83 -16.14
CA LEU A 148 -1.52 10.02 -16.41
C LEU A 148 -2.16 10.94 -17.46
N TYR A 149 -2.86 10.39 -18.46
CA TYR A 149 -3.32 11.15 -19.63
C TYR A 149 -4.82 11.04 -19.91
N GLY A 150 -5.55 10.15 -19.25
CA GLY A 150 -6.96 9.92 -19.50
C GLY A 150 -7.89 10.81 -18.66
N ASP A 151 -9.04 11.15 -19.23
CA ASP A 151 -10.08 11.96 -18.59
C ASP A 151 -10.59 11.36 -17.27
N THR A 152 -10.52 10.03 -17.13
CA THR A 152 -10.91 9.30 -15.91
C THR A 152 -10.11 9.72 -14.69
N ALA A 153 -8.87 10.18 -14.87
CA ALA A 153 -7.99 10.61 -13.79
C ALA A 153 -8.02 12.12 -13.52
N GLN A 154 -8.89 12.88 -14.21
CA GLN A 154 -8.92 14.34 -14.12
C GLN A 154 -9.14 14.85 -12.69
N ALA A 155 -9.91 14.14 -11.87
CA ALA A 155 -10.10 14.47 -10.46
C ALA A 155 -8.78 14.47 -9.65
N SER A 156 -7.76 13.76 -10.12
CA SER A 156 -6.44 13.62 -9.50
C SER A 156 -5.34 14.42 -10.20
N ALA A 157 -5.65 15.29 -11.17
CA ALA A 157 -4.65 16.02 -11.97
C ALA A 157 -3.67 16.88 -11.15
N GLY A 158 -4.01 17.25 -9.91
CA GLY A 158 -3.13 17.99 -9.00
C GLY A 158 -2.34 17.12 -8.01
N ARG A 159 -2.43 15.80 -8.11
CA ARG A 159 -1.81 14.83 -7.20
C ARG A 159 -0.72 14.04 -7.91
N GLU A 160 0.35 13.76 -7.19
CA GLU A 160 1.37 12.84 -7.68
C GLU A 160 0.82 11.41 -7.71
N TRP A 161 1.18 10.68 -8.77
CA TRP A 161 0.93 9.26 -8.87
C TRP A 161 1.93 8.49 -8.01
N TRP A 162 1.46 7.79 -6.98
CA TRP A 162 2.36 7.00 -6.17
C TRP A 162 2.74 5.69 -6.84
N GLY A 163 1.77 4.90 -7.30
CA GLY A 163 2.05 3.55 -7.79
C GLY A 163 0.84 2.62 -7.83
N THR A 164 1.15 1.35 -8.06
CA THR A 164 0.16 0.29 -8.23
C THR A 164 0.23 -0.74 -7.10
N VAL A 165 -0.94 -1.00 -6.49
CA VAL A 165 -1.18 -2.06 -5.52
C VAL A 165 -1.93 -3.19 -6.22
N VAL A 166 -1.38 -4.41 -6.23
CA VAL A 166 -2.03 -5.59 -6.80
C VAL A 166 -2.50 -6.52 -5.68
N VAL A 167 -3.79 -6.84 -5.66
CA VAL A 167 -4.41 -7.77 -4.72
C VAL A 167 -4.73 -9.08 -5.43
N GLY A 168 -4.12 -10.18 -4.98
CA GLY A 168 -4.34 -11.53 -5.50
C GLY A 168 -3.41 -12.00 -6.59
N GLY A 169 -2.41 -11.20 -6.98
CA GLY A 169 -1.43 -11.50 -8.02
C GLY A 169 0.00 -11.34 -7.54
N HIS A 170 0.96 -11.81 -8.34
CA HIS A 170 2.39 -11.73 -8.05
C HIS A 170 3.13 -11.03 -9.18
N GLY A 171 4.19 -10.28 -8.85
CA GLY A 171 5.23 -9.91 -9.81
C GLY A 171 4.91 -8.76 -10.77
N ALA A 172 3.88 -7.96 -10.48
CA ALA A 172 3.63 -6.67 -11.13
C ALA A 172 3.06 -5.69 -10.10
N GLY A 173 3.59 -4.48 -10.01
CA GLY A 173 3.18 -3.44 -9.06
C GLY A 173 4.22 -3.14 -7.97
N ASP A 174 4.09 -1.95 -7.39
CA ASP A 174 4.93 -1.45 -6.29
C ASP A 174 4.62 -2.21 -4.98
N VAL A 175 3.36 -2.58 -4.80
CA VAL A 175 2.90 -3.44 -3.71
C VAL A 175 2.11 -4.60 -4.27
N THR A 176 2.45 -5.81 -3.84
CA THR A 176 1.75 -7.04 -4.23
C THR A 176 1.24 -7.75 -2.99
N ALA A 177 -0.04 -8.08 -2.96
CA ALA A 177 -0.67 -8.82 -1.88
C ALA A 177 -1.06 -10.22 -2.38
N SER A 178 -0.37 -11.23 -1.88
CA SER A 178 -0.42 -12.58 -2.45
C SER A 178 0.05 -13.65 -1.46
N TRP A 179 -0.15 -14.93 -1.78
CA TRP A 179 0.29 -16.01 -0.92
C TRP A 179 1.83 -16.17 -0.81
N LYS A 180 2.63 -15.54 -1.68
CA LYS A 180 4.11 -15.64 -1.69
C LYS A 180 4.81 -14.39 -1.16
N GLY A 181 4.09 -13.46 -0.54
CA GLY A 181 4.68 -12.24 -0.01
C GLY A 181 5.67 -12.49 1.14
N TRP A 182 6.76 -11.72 1.13
CA TRP A 182 7.84 -11.78 2.11
C TRP A 182 7.52 -11.07 3.44
N LEU A 183 6.51 -10.19 3.45
CA LEU A 183 5.95 -9.55 4.64
C LEU A 183 4.62 -10.21 5.01
N ARG A 184 4.59 -10.97 6.09
CA ARG A 184 3.38 -11.68 6.54
C ARG A 184 2.57 -10.82 7.50
N VAL A 185 1.29 -10.64 7.20
CA VAL A 185 0.33 -9.95 8.08
C VAL A 185 -0.59 -10.95 8.74
N ASP A 186 -0.62 -10.96 10.07
CA ASP A 186 -1.54 -11.75 10.89
C ASP A 186 -2.17 -10.87 11.97
N ARG A 187 -3.14 -11.44 12.71
CA ARG A 187 -3.67 -10.78 13.89
C ARG A 187 -2.56 -10.68 14.94
N GLU A 188 -2.46 -9.54 15.62
CA GLU A 188 -1.54 -9.39 16.75
C GLU A 188 -1.77 -10.50 17.77
N ASN A 189 -0.68 -11.11 18.25
CA ASN A 189 -0.78 -12.24 19.16
C ASN A 189 -1.31 -11.79 20.52
N VAL A 190 -2.54 -12.20 20.84
CA VAL A 190 -3.11 -12.03 22.17
C VAL A 190 -2.73 -13.23 23.01
N ARG A 191 -2.03 -13.00 24.12
CA ARG A 191 -1.61 -14.05 25.06
C ARG A 191 -2.80 -14.94 25.40
N GLY A 192 -2.62 -16.26 25.28
CA GLY A 192 -3.63 -17.27 25.59
C GLY A 192 -4.08 -17.28 27.05
N PHE A 193 -4.88 -18.27 27.42
CA PHE A 193 -5.15 -18.50 28.84
C PHE A 193 -3.88 -18.96 29.56
N SER A 194 -3.77 -18.63 30.85
CA SER A 194 -2.68 -19.13 31.69
C SER A 194 -2.75 -20.65 31.79
N LEU A 195 -1.57 -21.30 31.79
CA LEU A 195 -1.49 -22.73 32.12
C LEU A 195 -2.10 -22.97 33.51
N GLY A 196 -3.06 -23.89 33.59
CA GLY A 196 -3.75 -24.26 34.83
C GLY A 196 -5.10 -23.58 35.07
N ILE A 197 -5.61 -22.75 34.15
CA ILE A 197 -6.99 -22.24 34.26
C ILE A 197 -8.00 -23.38 34.06
N SER A 198 -9.09 -23.38 34.83
CA SER A 198 -10.19 -24.31 34.60
C SER A 198 -11.03 -23.91 33.39
N ALA A 199 -11.81 -24.83 32.83
CA ALA A 199 -12.71 -24.52 31.72
C ALA A 199 -13.81 -23.53 32.12
N GLU A 200 -14.28 -23.59 33.38
CA GLU A 200 -15.30 -22.70 33.94
C GLU A 200 -14.74 -21.28 34.11
N GLU A 201 -13.55 -21.15 34.70
CA GLU A 201 -12.83 -19.88 34.82
C GLU A 201 -12.51 -19.28 33.44
N ALA A 202 -12.21 -20.10 32.43
CA ALA A 202 -11.99 -19.64 31.07
C ALA A 202 -13.27 -19.09 30.41
N LEU A 203 -14.44 -19.67 30.71
CA LEU A 203 -15.75 -19.20 30.24
C LEU A 203 -16.15 -17.89 30.90
N GLU A 204 -15.92 -17.72 32.21
CA GLU A 204 -16.15 -16.46 32.92
C GLU A 204 -15.33 -15.30 32.33
N GLN A 205 -14.10 -15.58 31.89
CA GLN A 205 -13.22 -14.60 31.27
C GLN A 205 -13.52 -14.36 29.78
N ARG A 206 -14.44 -15.10 29.16
CA ARG A 206 -14.68 -15.08 27.70
C ARG A 206 -15.00 -13.68 27.19
N SER A 207 -15.97 -12.99 27.77
CA SER A 207 -16.41 -11.66 27.29
C SER A 207 -15.29 -10.62 27.40
N ARG A 208 -14.56 -10.61 28.52
CA ARG A 208 -13.39 -9.72 28.69
C ARG A 208 -12.32 -10.00 27.65
N ARG A 209 -12.02 -11.27 27.40
CA ARG A 209 -10.99 -11.68 26.43
C ARG A 209 -11.42 -11.44 24.99
N GLN A 210 -12.70 -11.59 24.68
CA GLN A 210 -13.25 -11.23 23.38
C GLN A 210 -12.98 -9.75 23.10
N GLY A 211 -13.22 -8.87 24.08
CA GLY A 211 -12.86 -7.45 23.97
C GLY A 211 -11.36 -7.21 23.75
N VAL A 212 -10.47 -7.98 24.39
CA VAL A 212 -9.02 -7.88 24.16
C VAL A 212 -8.63 -8.34 22.75
N VAL A 213 -9.26 -9.39 22.23
CA VAL A 213 -9.02 -9.91 20.87
C VAL A 213 -9.57 -8.95 19.80
N GLU A 214 -10.71 -8.31 20.07
CA GLU A 214 -11.28 -7.28 19.21
C GLU A 214 -10.43 -6.01 19.22
N ALA A 215 -9.93 -5.60 20.38
CA ALA A 215 -9.03 -4.46 20.53
C ALA A 215 -7.59 -4.70 20.05
N ALA A 216 -7.21 -5.96 19.81
CA ALA A 216 -5.89 -6.32 19.31
C ALA A 216 -5.62 -5.61 17.97
N GLY A 217 -4.35 -5.42 17.63
CA GLY A 217 -3.95 -4.90 16.33
C GLY A 217 -3.70 -6.00 15.31
N TRP A 218 -3.01 -5.59 14.27
CA TRP A 218 -2.41 -6.41 13.25
C TRP A 218 -0.91 -6.42 13.47
N ALA A 219 -0.25 -7.51 13.12
CA ALA A 219 1.20 -7.62 13.14
C ALA A 219 1.69 -7.92 11.72
N ALA A 220 2.60 -7.08 11.21
CA ALA A 220 3.33 -7.32 9.98
C ALA A 220 4.73 -7.81 10.36
N THR A 221 5.13 -8.99 9.88
CA THR A 221 6.38 -9.66 10.26
C THR A 221 7.11 -10.22 9.05
N SER A 222 8.43 -10.12 9.07
CA SER A 222 9.34 -10.65 8.04
C SER A 222 10.67 -11.01 8.69
N GLN A 223 11.58 -11.63 7.93
CA GLN A 223 12.95 -11.88 8.41
C GLN A 223 13.78 -10.61 8.62
N TRP A 224 13.35 -9.47 8.07
CA TRP A 224 14.04 -8.18 8.24
C TRP A 224 13.47 -7.32 9.35
N GLY A 225 12.40 -7.77 10.03
CA GLY A 225 11.76 -7.03 11.11
C GLY A 225 10.24 -7.15 11.07
N GLY A 226 9.58 -6.44 11.99
CA GLY A 226 8.13 -6.39 12.06
C GLY A 226 7.63 -5.21 12.88
N PHE A 227 6.34 -4.92 12.74
CA PHE A 227 5.65 -3.86 13.47
C PHE A 227 4.18 -4.23 13.68
N THR A 228 3.54 -3.57 14.64
CA THR A 228 2.10 -3.69 14.88
C THR A 228 1.37 -2.42 14.48
N PHE A 229 0.10 -2.56 14.10
CA PHE A 229 -0.76 -1.44 13.72
C PHE A 229 -2.23 -1.74 14.01
N LYS A 230 -3.06 -0.70 14.15
CA LYS A 230 -4.52 -0.84 14.26
C LYS A 230 -5.21 -0.28 13.02
N GLU A 231 -6.41 -0.77 12.74
CA GLU A 231 -7.33 -0.09 11.82
C GLU A 231 -7.89 1.13 12.57
N GLU A 232 -7.67 2.34 12.05
CA GLU A 232 -8.22 3.55 12.65
C GLU A 232 -9.72 3.62 12.33
N GLY A 233 -10.57 3.28 13.29
CA GLY A 233 -12.01 3.26 13.10
C GLY A 233 -12.79 3.09 14.41
N GLY A 234 -12.92 4.18 15.16
CA GLY A 234 -13.82 4.28 16.30
C GLY A 234 -13.33 5.26 17.36
N ASP A 235 -13.44 6.57 17.09
CA ASP A 235 -13.50 7.56 18.17
C ASP A 235 -14.75 7.23 19.01
N VAL A 236 -14.56 6.48 20.10
CA VAL A 236 -15.49 6.54 21.21
C VAL A 236 -15.21 7.87 21.88
N SER A 237 -15.95 8.91 21.49
CA SER A 237 -15.99 10.15 22.24
C SER A 237 -16.34 9.82 23.69
N SER A 238 -15.34 9.87 24.57
CA SER A 238 -15.55 9.91 26.00
C SER A 238 -16.20 11.25 26.30
N SER A 239 -17.54 11.26 26.36
CA SER A 239 -18.30 12.34 26.97
C SER A 239 -17.89 12.43 28.43
N GLN A 240 -17.02 13.40 28.74
CA GLN A 240 -16.78 13.83 30.11
C GLN A 240 -18.10 14.32 30.67
N GLY A 241 -18.57 13.66 31.72
CA GLY A 241 -19.66 14.15 32.55
C GLY A 241 -19.24 15.47 33.18
N ALA A 242 -19.97 16.53 32.85
CA ALA A 242 -19.94 17.77 33.60
C ALA A 242 -20.71 17.54 34.91
N GLU A 243 -19.98 17.29 35.99
CA GLU A 243 -20.52 17.32 37.34
C GLU A 243 -20.28 18.74 37.89
N THR A 244 -21.32 19.57 37.82
CA THR A 244 -21.36 20.89 38.45
C THR A 244 -21.50 20.72 39.96
N ALA A 245 -20.40 20.91 40.69
CA ALA A 245 -20.44 21.13 42.13
C ALA A 245 -20.80 22.60 42.39
N GLU A 246 -22.05 22.87 42.77
CA GLU A 246 -22.45 24.13 43.38
C GLU A 246 -21.77 24.27 44.74
N GLY A 247 -20.99 25.33 44.88
CA GLY A 247 -20.34 25.72 46.13
C GLY A 247 -21.35 26.33 47.10
N GLY A 248 -21.49 25.70 48.26
CA GLY A 248 -21.98 26.34 49.46
C GLY A 248 -20.86 27.13 50.13
N GLY A 249 -21.08 28.42 50.34
CA GLY A 249 -20.25 29.28 51.18
C GLY A 249 -21.16 30.31 51.84
N GLU A 250 -21.46 30.08 53.12
CA GLU A 250 -21.94 31.08 54.08
C GLU A 250 -20.82 32.09 54.42
#